data_AF-A0A1G5GKF5-F1
#
_entry.id   AF-A0A1G5GKF5-F1
#
_cell.length_a   1.000
_cell.length_b   1.000
_cell.length_c   1.000
_cell.angle_alpha   90.00
_cell.angle_beta   90.00
_cell.angle_gamma   90.00
#
_symmetry.space_group_name_H-M   'P 1'
#
loop_
_entity.id
_entity.type
_entity.pdbx_description
1 polymer ?
#
loop_
_entity_poly.entity_id
_entity_poly.type
_entity_poly.pdbx_seq_one_letter_code
_entity_poly.pdbx_strand_id
1 'polypeptide(L)'
;MKSRKAIKKCLFALLILSLFILMLFYLKLIFKAPIQIQTKEYDVDLYIDGAALTKYKGDGKDVVIPEQIWGRPVFAIGERCFSNNVEIENVRISNNVKYIKDSAFSGCDNLKSVEGCSIIQIEKYAFSCDSKLEKVELGDKLRVIGDLAFVECTSLKYIPAQDYLYKIGEKAFSDSGVSDPGEIPGVDVASDAFADDWRRD
;
A
#
# COMPACT_ATOMS: atom_id res chain seq x y z
N MET A 1 46.64 17.05 38.61
CA MET A 1 45.23 17.23 39.04
C MET A 1 44.30 17.84 37.98
N LYS A 2 44.70 18.87 37.21
CA LYS A 2 43.83 19.51 36.18
C LYS A 2 43.30 18.54 35.10
N SER A 3 44.14 17.63 34.59
CA SER A 3 43.78 16.68 33.51
C SER A 3 42.66 15.70 33.91
N ARG A 4 42.69 15.11 35.12
CA ARG A 4 41.63 14.18 35.59
C ARG A 4 40.24 14.85 35.73
N LYS A 5 40.20 16.13 36.10
CA LYS A 5 38.93 16.89 36.22
C LYS A 5 38.33 17.21 34.85
N ALA A 6 39.17 17.50 33.86
CA ALA A 6 38.74 17.70 32.47
C ALA A 6 38.19 16.41 31.85
N ILE A 7 38.88 15.28 32.05
CA ILE A 7 38.44 13.97 31.56
C ILE A 7 37.07 13.57 32.14
N LYS A 8 36.85 13.74 33.46
CA LYS A 8 35.56 13.45 34.09
C LYS A 8 34.42 14.33 33.57
N LYS A 9 34.67 15.62 33.31
CA LYS A 9 33.68 16.52 32.71
C LYS A 9 33.34 16.11 31.28
N CYS A 10 34.34 15.69 30.49
CA CYS A 10 34.14 15.23 29.12
C CYS A 10 33.31 13.92 29.09
N LEU A 11 33.66 12.94 29.93
CA LEU A 11 32.89 11.69 30.05
C LEU A 11 31.43 11.93 30.49
N PHE A 12 31.22 12.85 31.44
CA PHE A 12 29.87 13.21 31.88
C PHE A 12 29.06 13.91 30.79
N ALA A 13 29.68 14.80 30.01
CA ALA A 13 29.03 15.45 28.87
C ALA A 13 28.68 14.45 27.76
N LEU A 14 29.57 13.49 27.48
CA LEU A 14 29.32 12.40 26.52
C LEU A 14 28.16 11.49 26.96
N LEU A 15 28.05 11.22 28.27
CA LEU A 15 26.93 10.46 28.83
C LEU A 15 25.61 11.22 28.72
N ILE A 16 25.58 12.53 29.00
CA ILE A 16 24.38 13.35 28.83
C ILE A 16 23.97 13.41 27.35
N LEU A 17 24.94 13.61 26.46
CA LEU A 17 24.68 13.65 25.02
C LEU A 17 24.16 12.31 24.50
N SER A 18 24.71 11.18 24.96
CA SER A 18 24.23 9.85 24.58
C SER A 18 22.83 9.57 25.12
N LEU A 19 22.52 9.97 26.36
CA LEU A 19 21.18 9.87 26.93
C LEU A 19 20.17 10.75 26.18
N PHE A 20 20.57 11.95 25.76
CA PHE A 20 19.72 12.84 24.96
C PHE A 20 19.47 12.28 23.56
N ILE A 21 20.49 11.75 22.88
CA ILE A 21 20.33 11.06 21.58
C ILE A 21 19.40 9.85 21.72
N LEU A 22 19.59 9.05 22.77
CA LEU A 22 18.76 7.89 23.06
C LEU A 22 17.31 8.32 23.34
N MET A 23 17.10 9.39 24.10
CA MET A 23 15.77 9.98 24.33
C MET A 23 15.12 10.45 23.03
N LEU A 24 15.85 11.15 22.16
CA LEU A 24 15.34 11.58 20.85
C LEU A 24 15.00 10.37 19.96
N PHE A 25 15.76 9.29 20.05
CA PHE A 25 15.47 8.04 19.34
C PHE A 25 14.19 7.37 19.87
N TYR A 26 14.04 7.26 21.19
CA TYR A 26 12.82 6.76 21.83
C TYR A 26 11.61 7.63 21.52
N LEU A 27 11.78 8.95 21.52
CA LEU A 27 10.73 9.90 21.18
C LEU A 27 10.26 9.68 19.72
N LYS A 28 11.20 9.49 18.79
CA LYS A 28 10.88 9.11 17.39
C LYS A 28 10.16 7.76 17.28
N LEU A 29 10.49 6.78 18.13
CA LEU A 29 9.81 5.48 18.15
C LEU A 29 8.38 5.60 18.65
N ILE A 30 8.15 6.32 19.75
CA ILE A 30 6.81 6.52 20.32
C ILE A 30 5.92 7.33 19.37
N PHE A 31 6.46 8.33 18.67
CA PHE A 31 5.69 9.09 17.66
C PHE A 31 5.43 8.31 16.36
N LYS A 32 6.11 7.18 16.12
CA LYS A 32 5.89 6.36 14.92
C LYS A 32 4.86 5.26 15.10
N ALA A 33 4.58 4.83 16.33
CA ALA A 33 3.57 3.82 16.58
C ALA A 33 2.17 4.44 16.36
N PRO A 34 1.33 3.83 15.50
CA PRO A 34 -0.02 4.32 15.33
C PRO A 34 -0.86 4.09 16.59
N ILE A 35 -1.83 4.98 16.81
CA ILE A 35 -2.91 4.75 17.77
C ILE A 35 -3.96 3.91 17.06
N GLN A 36 -4.21 2.70 17.55
CA GLN A 36 -5.25 1.84 17.00
C GLN A 36 -6.62 2.31 17.48
N ILE A 37 -7.52 2.53 16.54
CA ILE A 37 -8.88 2.97 16.80
C ILE A 37 -9.86 2.12 16.01
N GLN A 38 -11.12 2.16 16.41
CA GLN A 38 -12.19 1.47 15.72
C GLN A 38 -13.30 2.45 15.38
N THR A 39 -13.76 2.40 14.14
CA THR A 39 -15.00 2.99 13.68
C THR A 39 -16.03 1.87 13.52
N LYS A 40 -17.25 2.24 13.11
CA LYS A 40 -18.30 1.27 12.76
C LYS A 40 -17.81 0.29 11.68
N GLU A 41 -17.18 0.82 10.63
CA GLU A 41 -16.84 0.06 9.42
C GLU A 41 -15.37 -0.34 9.36
N TYR A 42 -14.49 0.25 10.17
CA TYR A 42 -13.05 0.04 10.05
C TYR A 42 -12.33 -0.12 11.38
N ASP A 43 -11.31 -0.97 11.41
CA ASP A 43 -10.17 -0.79 12.31
C ASP A 43 -9.14 0.09 11.59
N VAL A 44 -8.50 0.99 12.33
CA VAL A 44 -7.67 2.06 11.76
C VAL A 44 -6.43 2.27 12.62
N ASP A 45 -5.29 2.37 11.96
CA ASP A 45 -4.05 2.87 12.52
C ASP A 45 -3.98 4.39 12.32
N LEU A 46 -4.07 5.16 13.41
CA LEU A 46 -4.07 6.61 13.38
C LEU A 46 -2.68 7.18 13.68
N TYR A 47 -2.17 8.00 12.78
CA TYR A 47 -0.88 8.70 12.87
C TYR A 47 -1.11 10.19 13.10
N ILE A 48 -0.04 10.92 13.45
CA ILE A 48 -0.10 12.38 13.67
C ILE A 48 -0.52 13.17 12.41
N ASP A 49 -0.30 12.60 11.24
CA ASP A 49 -0.47 13.24 9.93
C ASP A 49 -1.37 12.44 8.98
N GLY A 50 -1.92 11.30 9.41
CA GLY A 50 -2.75 10.47 8.54
C GLY A 50 -3.42 9.29 9.24
N ALA A 51 -4.22 8.55 8.48
CA ALA A 51 -4.86 7.32 8.88
C ALA A 51 -4.62 6.21 7.85
N ALA A 52 -4.38 5.00 8.32
CA ALA A 52 -4.35 3.79 7.49
C ALA A 52 -5.47 2.84 7.93
N LEU A 53 -6.31 2.40 7.01
CA LEU A 53 -7.37 1.43 7.31
C LEU A 53 -6.74 0.05 7.43
N THR A 54 -6.93 -0.67 8.53
CA THR A 54 -6.28 -1.97 8.76
C THR A 54 -7.23 -3.15 8.68
N LYS A 55 -8.54 -2.89 8.80
CA LYS A 55 -9.57 -3.92 8.60
C LYS A 55 -10.90 -3.27 8.24
N TYR A 56 -11.60 -3.80 7.26
CA TYR A 56 -12.99 -3.49 6.98
C TYR A 56 -13.91 -4.46 7.73
N LYS A 57 -14.97 -3.92 8.32
CA LYS A 57 -15.98 -4.61 9.14
C LYS A 57 -17.40 -4.31 8.67
N GLY A 58 -17.55 -3.52 7.61
CA GLY A 58 -18.85 -3.27 7.01
C GLY A 58 -19.34 -4.45 6.17
N ASP A 59 -20.57 -4.34 5.71
CA ASP A 59 -21.33 -5.33 4.96
C ASP A 59 -21.82 -4.77 3.60
N GLY A 60 -21.42 -3.55 3.26
CA GLY A 60 -21.79 -2.90 2.01
C GLY A 60 -21.10 -3.52 0.79
N LYS A 61 -21.87 -3.70 -0.29
CA LYS A 61 -21.37 -4.09 -1.62
C LYS A 61 -20.60 -2.98 -2.32
N ASP A 62 -21.10 -1.75 -2.20
CA ASP A 62 -20.48 -0.55 -2.74
C ASP A 62 -19.82 0.21 -1.60
N VAL A 63 -18.49 0.14 -1.54
CA VAL A 63 -17.70 0.77 -0.48
C VAL A 63 -17.10 2.07 -0.96
N VAL A 64 -17.21 3.11 -0.13
CA VAL A 64 -16.51 4.38 -0.34
C VAL A 64 -15.50 4.53 0.78
N ILE A 65 -14.21 4.50 0.43
CA ILE A 65 -13.13 4.76 1.38
C ILE A 65 -13.19 6.25 1.75
N PRO A 66 -13.30 6.61 3.03
CA PRO A 66 -13.49 8.00 3.44
C PRO A 66 -12.24 8.85 3.19
N GLU A 67 -12.41 10.15 2.92
CA GLU A 67 -11.28 11.08 2.75
C GLU A 67 -10.46 11.25 4.02
N GLN A 68 -11.13 11.19 5.18
CA GLN A 68 -10.56 11.43 6.50
C GLN A 68 -11.20 10.55 7.58
N ILE A 69 -10.41 10.20 8.59
CA ILE A 69 -10.87 9.64 9.87
C ILE A 69 -10.40 10.57 10.98
N TRP A 70 -11.34 11.10 11.77
CA TRP A 70 -11.07 12.06 12.86
C TRP A 70 -10.20 13.25 12.43
N GLY A 71 -10.48 13.81 11.26
CA GLY A 71 -9.75 14.96 10.71
C GLY A 71 -8.37 14.63 10.16
N ARG A 72 -7.99 13.35 10.09
CA ARG A 72 -6.73 12.89 9.50
C ARG A 72 -6.97 12.26 8.13
N PRO A 73 -6.21 12.63 7.09
CA PRO A 73 -6.40 12.08 5.76
C PRO A 73 -6.13 10.58 5.74
N VAL A 74 -7.00 9.81 5.10
CA VAL A 74 -6.75 8.39 4.86
C VAL A 74 -5.73 8.28 3.72
N PHE A 75 -4.52 7.82 4.04
CA PHE A 75 -3.41 7.76 3.07
C PHE A 75 -3.12 6.34 2.58
N ALA A 76 -3.63 5.31 3.25
CA ALA A 76 -3.39 3.92 2.89
C ALA A 76 -4.58 3.02 3.18
N ILE A 77 -4.77 2.04 2.31
CA ILE A 77 -5.53 0.82 2.57
C ILE A 77 -4.51 -0.21 3.01
N GLY A 78 -4.55 -0.55 4.30
CA GLY A 78 -3.57 -1.34 5.01
C GLY A 78 -3.58 -2.82 4.67
N GLU A 79 -2.59 -3.51 5.22
CA GLU A 79 -2.36 -4.94 4.97
C GLU A 79 -3.63 -5.74 5.29
N ARG A 80 -4.06 -6.58 4.32
CA ARG A 80 -5.25 -7.43 4.43
C ARG A 80 -6.56 -6.71 4.80
N CYS A 81 -6.66 -5.38 4.60
CA CYS A 81 -7.81 -4.60 5.07
C CYS A 81 -9.18 -5.17 4.60
N PHE A 82 -9.27 -5.62 3.36
CA PHE A 82 -10.45 -6.23 2.74
C PHE A 82 -10.22 -7.70 2.36
N SER A 83 -9.12 -8.33 2.77
CA SER A 83 -8.78 -9.69 2.31
C SER A 83 -9.89 -10.70 2.61
N ASN A 84 -10.19 -11.55 1.62
CA ASN A 84 -11.25 -12.57 1.64
C ASN A 84 -12.67 -11.99 1.83
N ASN A 85 -12.91 -10.73 1.46
CA ASN A 85 -14.25 -10.16 1.55
C ASN A 85 -15.14 -10.68 0.40
N VAL A 86 -16.23 -11.35 0.78
CA VAL A 86 -17.17 -11.98 -0.17
C VAL A 86 -18.37 -11.10 -0.51
N GLU A 87 -18.48 -9.90 0.04
CA GLU A 87 -19.64 -9.01 -0.15
C GLU A 87 -19.34 -7.84 -1.09
N ILE A 88 -18.14 -7.27 -1.02
CA ILE A 88 -17.79 -6.08 -1.80
C ILE A 88 -17.79 -6.39 -3.30
N GLU A 89 -18.40 -5.49 -4.06
CA GLU A 89 -18.44 -5.53 -5.52
C GLU A 89 -17.72 -4.31 -6.11
N ASN A 90 -17.85 -3.13 -5.50
CA ASN A 90 -17.26 -1.91 -6.02
C ASN A 90 -16.62 -1.08 -4.90
N VAL A 91 -15.41 -0.57 -5.14
CA VAL A 91 -14.68 0.25 -4.17
C VAL A 91 -14.31 1.59 -4.80
N ARG A 92 -14.80 2.68 -4.21
CA ARG A 92 -14.39 4.05 -4.55
C ARG A 92 -13.40 4.57 -3.53
N ILE A 93 -12.18 4.83 -3.97
CA ILE A 93 -11.06 5.30 -3.16
C ILE A 93 -10.96 6.83 -3.24
N SER A 94 -11.06 7.47 -2.07
CA SER A 94 -10.89 8.91 -1.93
C SER A 94 -9.49 9.42 -2.30
N ASN A 95 -9.40 10.72 -2.60
CA ASN A 95 -8.24 11.39 -3.21
C ASN A 95 -6.91 11.33 -2.39
N ASN A 96 -7.00 11.08 -1.08
CA ASN A 96 -5.82 11.10 -0.20
C ASN A 96 -5.05 9.77 -0.19
N VAL A 97 -5.69 8.66 -0.58
CA VAL A 97 -5.07 7.35 -0.54
C VAL A 97 -3.97 7.29 -1.58
N LYS A 98 -2.77 6.90 -1.15
CA LYS A 98 -1.57 6.75 -1.99
C LYS A 98 -1.10 5.31 -2.08
N TYR A 99 -1.45 4.47 -1.11
CA TYR A 99 -0.92 3.12 -0.99
C TYR A 99 -2.02 2.08 -0.84
N ILE A 100 -1.93 1.02 -1.64
CA ILE A 100 -2.68 -0.21 -1.46
C ILE A 100 -1.66 -1.25 -0.99
N LYS A 101 -1.75 -1.62 0.29
CA LYS A 101 -0.75 -2.44 0.99
C LYS A 101 -0.89 -3.93 0.67
N ASP A 102 0.07 -4.70 1.18
CA ASP A 102 0.15 -6.15 0.99
C ASP A 102 -1.21 -6.83 1.21
N SER A 103 -1.64 -7.60 0.22
CA SER A 103 -2.87 -8.41 0.27
C SER A 103 -4.14 -7.60 0.60
N ALA A 104 -4.15 -6.27 0.41
CA ALA A 104 -5.23 -5.39 0.88
C ALA A 104 -6.63 -5.84 0.42
N PHE A 105 -6.76 -6.34 -0.80
CA PHE A 105 -7.98 -6.88 -1.40
C PHE A 105 -7.85 -8.35 -1.79
N SER A 106 -6.79 -9.06 -1.40
CA SER A 106 -6.59 -10.45 -1.84
C SER A 106 -7.78 -11.36 -1.49
N GLY A 107 -8.32 -12.04 -2.50
CA GLY A 107 -9.39 -13.02 -2.38
C GLY A 107 -10.79 -12.41 -2.27
N CYS A 108 -11.02 -11.22 -2.82
CA CYS A 108 -12.35 -10.62 -2.88
C CYS A 108 -13.14 -11.17 -4.07
N ASP A 109 -13.76 -12.35 -3.90
CA ASP A 109 -14.43 -13.13 -4.95
C ASP A 109 -15.52 -12.40 -5.76
N ASN A 110 -16.06 -11.31 -5.21
CA ASN A 110 -17.13 -10.52 -5.83
C ASN A 110 -16.67 -9.13 -6.29
N LEU A 111 -15.43 -8.74 -6.02
CA LEU A 111 -14.89 -7.44 -6.40
C LEU A 111 -14.79 -7.32 -7.91
N LYS A 112 -15.50 -6.32 -8.48
CA LYS A 112 -15.57 -6.03 -9.91
C LYS A 112 -14.85 -4.76 -10.28
N SER A 113 -14.93 -3.74 -9.42
CA SER A 113 -14.33 -2.44 -9.69
C SER A 113 -13.62 -1.80 -8.50
N VAL A 114 -12.49 -1.16 -8.80
CA VAL A 114 -11.73 -0.31 -7.87
C VAL A 114 -11.38 0.97 -8.59
N GLU A 115 -11.85 2.10 -8.06
CA GLU A 115 -11.69 3.42 -8.67
C GLU A 115 -11.02 4.38 -7.69
N GLY A 116 -9.98 5.08 -8.12
CA GLY A 116 -9.21 6.06 -7.38
C GLY A 116 -8.37 6.93 -8.32
N CYS A 117 -7.86 8.05 -7.83
CA CYS A 117 -7.19 9.05 -8.69
C CYS A 117 -5.74 9.34 -8.29
N SER A 118 -5.26 8.74 -7.21
CA SER A 118 -4.08 9.23 -6.49
C SER A 118 -3.15 8.12 -5.97
N ILE A 119 -3.39 6.88 -6.39
CA ILE A 119 -2.57 5.76 -5.95
C ILE A 119 -1.19 5.87 -6.56
N ILE A 120 -0.17 5.70 -5.72
CA ILE A 120 1.24 5.73 -6.10
C ILE A 120 1.79 4.31 -6.20
N GLN A 121 1.35 3.42 -5.31
CA GLN A 121 1.92 2.08 -5.21
C GLN A 121 0.88 1.05 -4.80
N ILE A 122 0.95 -0.08 -5.49
CA ILE A 122 0.24 -1.32 -5.19
C ILE A 122 1.30 -2.31 -4.72
N GLU A 123 1.14 -2.85 -3.52
CA GLU A 123 2.09 -3.77 -2.92
C GLU A 123 1.79 -5.22 -3.28
N LYS A 124 2.59 -6.12 -2.69
CA LYS A 124 2.55 -7.56 -2.95
C LYS A 124 1.14 -8.12 -2.75
N TYR A 125 0.67 -8.99 -3.65
CA TYR A 125 -0.63 -9.67 -3.54
C TYR A 125 -1.87 -8.76 -3.40
N ALA A 126 -1.76 -7.44 -3.62
CA ALA A 126 -2.81 -6.50 -3.25
C ALA A 126 -4.21 -6.87 -3.77
N PHE A 127 -4.32 -7.46 -4.96
CA PHE A 127 -5.54 -7.94 -5.61
C PHE A 127 -5.42 -9.42 -6.03
N SER A 128 -4.58 -10.19 -5.33
CA SER A 128 -4.36 -11.62 -5.67
C SER A 128 -5.67 -12.40 -5.57
N CYS A 129 -5.96 -13.21 -6.59
CA CYS A 129 -7.14 -14.07 -6.71
C CYS A 129 -8.49 -13.33 -6.86
N ASP A 130 -8.49 -12.05 -7.22
CA ASP A 130 -9.70 -11.27 -7.48
C ASP A 130 -10.25 -11.54 -8.88
N SER A 131 -10.71 -12.78 -9.12
CA SER A 131 -11.05 -13.29 -10.46
C SER A 131 -12.13 -12.50 -11.22
N LYS A 132 -12.99 -11.75 -10.52
CA LYS A 132 -14.05 -10.89 -11.13
C LYS A 132 -13.64 -9.44 -11.32
N LEU A 133 -12.41 -9.06 -10.94
CA LEU A 133 -11.93 -7.69 -11.05
C LEU A 133 -11.74 -7.34 -12.52
N GLU A 134 -12.67 -6.54 -13.05
CA GLU A 134 -12.70 -6.13 -14.46
C GLU A 134 -12.18 -4.70 -14.63
N LYS A 135 -12.40 -3.86 -13.63
CA LYS A 135 -12.15 -2.41 -13.70
C LYS A 135 -11.25 -1.93 -12.58
N VAL A 136 -10.07 -1.42 -12.92
CA VAL A 136 -9.10 -0.85 -11.99
C VAL A 136 -8.63 0.49 -12.55
N GLU A 137 -9.20 1.58 -12.04
CA GLU A 137 -8.83 2.95 -12.40
C GLU A 137 -8.13 3.58 -11.19
N LEU A 138 -6.83 3.87 -11.27
CA LEU A 138 -6.04 4.31 -10.10
C LEU A 138 -5.44 5.72 -10.24
N GLY A 139 -5.70 6.37 -11.38
CA GLY A 139 -5.18 7.68 -11.77
C GLY A 139 -3.82 7.62 -12.44
N ASP A 140 -3.25 8.80 -12.70
CA ASP A 140 -1.97 9.00 -13.40
C ASP A 140 -0.76 8.95 -12.47
N LYS A 141 -0.95 8.66 -11.17
CA LYS A 141 0.15 8.70 -10.18
C LYS A 141 0.79 7.36 -9.90
N LEU A 142 0.30 6.27 -10.50
CA LEU A 142 0.83 4.94 -10.23
C LEU A 142 2.29 4.85 -10.69
N ARG A 143 3.15 4.35 -9.80
CA ARG A 143 4.60 4.23 -9.99
C ARG A 143 5.07 2.78 -9.94
N VAL A 144 4.47 1.98 -9.06
CA VAL A 144 4.91 0.61 -8.77
C VAL A 144 3.72 -0.32 -8.64
N ILE A 145 3.83 -1.46 -9.34
CA ILE A 145 3.00 -2.65 -9.13
C ILE A 145 3.89 -3.73 -8.52
N GLY A 146 3.54 -4.19 -7.33
CA GLY A 146 4.32 -5.18 -6.58
C GLY A 146 4.21 -6.59 -7.12
N ASP A 147 5.01 -7.50 -6.53
CA ASP A 147 5.02 -8.91 -6.92
C ASP A 147 3.64 -9.54 -6.67
N LEU A 148 3.18 -10.35 -7.62
CA LEU A 148 1.91 -11.08 -7.53
C LEU A 148 0.68 -10.17 -7.27
N ALA A 149 0.78 -8.86 -7.54
CA ALA A 149 -0.26 -7.90 -7.18
C ALA A 149 -1.64 -8.20 -7.79
N PHE A 150 -1.68 -8.73 -9.03
CA PHE A 150 -2.88 -9.09 -9.78
C PHE A 150 -2.82 -10.55 -10.27
N VAL A 151 -2.13 -11.43 -9.54
CA VAL A 151 -2.10 -12.85 -9.87
C VAL A 151 -3.52 -13.43 -9.82
N GLU A 152 -3.88 -14.26 -10.80
CA GLU A 152 -5.21 -14.87 -10.95
C GLU A 152 -6.39 -13.87 -11.12
N CYS A 153 -6.11 -12.60 -11.45
CA CYS A 153 -7.13 -11.62 -11.87
C CYS A 153 -7.59 -11.90 -13.31
N THR A 154 -8.29 -13.02 -13.52
CA THR A 154 -8.64 -13.54 -14.85
C THR A 154 -9.54 -12.62 -15.69
N SER A 155 -10.29 -11.73 -15.05
CA SER A 155 -11.15 -10.75 -15.73
C SER A 155 -10.44 -9.42 -16.06
N LEU A 156 -9.26 -9.15 -15.48
CA LEU A 156 -8.51 -7.92 -15.70
C LEU A 156 -7.66 -8.04 -16.97
N LYS A 157 -7.95 -7.22 -17.98
CA LYS A 157 -7.37 -7.34 -19.33
C LYS A 157 -6.32 -6.29 -19.69
N TYR A 158 -6.00 -5.39 -18.76
CA TYR A 158 -5.10 -4.27 -19.00
C TYR A 158 -4.29 -3.93 -17.75
N ILE A 159 -3.23 -3.14 -17.93
CA ILE A 159 -2.45 -2.57 -16.83
C ILE A 159 -3.13 -1.28 -16.36
N PRO A 160 -3.47 -1.12 -15.06
CA PRO A 160 -4.29 -0.02 -14.55
C PRO A 160 -3.83 1.41 -14.84
N ALA A 161 -2.54 1.64 -15.05
CA ALA A 161 -1.96 2.93 -15.49
C ALA A 161 -0.50 2.74 -15.93
N GLN A 162 -0.07 3.47 -16.96
CA GLN A 162 1.28 3.33 -17.54
C GLN A 162 2.10 4.64 -17.55
N ASP A 163 1.46 5.82 -17.60
CA ASP A 163 2.12 7.12 -17.87
C ASP A 163 3.37 7.43 -17.03
N TYR A 164 3.37 6.99 -15.77
CA TYR A 164 4.48 7.20 -14.84
C TYR A 164 4.91 5.93 -14.12
N LEU A 165 4.43 4.78 -14.58
CA LEU A 165 4.82 3.49 -14.04
C LEU A 165 6.32 3.32 -14.31
N TYR A 166 7.10 2.87 -13.32
CA TYR A 166 8.52 2.56 -13.52
C TYR A 166 8.89 1.15 -13.10
N LYS A 167 7.99 0.41 -12.41
CA LYS A 167 8.25 -0.96 -11.98
C LYS A 167 7.01 -1.86 -11.99
N ILE A 168 7.18 -3.08 -12.49
CA ILE A 168 6.24 -4.20 -12.37
C ILE A 168 6.99 -5.40 -11.76
N GLY A 169 6.47 -5.91 -10.64
CA GLY A 169 7.06 -7.00 -9.86
C GLY A 169 6.92 -8.40 -10.49
N GLU A 170 7.55 -9.36 -9.85
CA GLU A 170 7.54 -10.78 -10.25
C GLU A 170 6.11 -11.33 -10.25
N LYS A 171 5.71 -12.00 -11.33
CA LYS A 171 4.37 -12.61 -11.48
C LYS A 171 3.20 -11.68 -11.21
N ALA A 172 3.39 -10.36 -11.33
CA ALA A 172 2.38 -9.36 -11.00
C ALA A 172 1.04 -9.61 -11.71
N PHE A 173 1.08 -10.17 -12.92
CA PHE A 173 -0.07 -10.48 -13.78
C PHE A 173 -0.08 -11.95 -14.24
N SER A 174 0.59 -12.86 -13.52
CA SER A 174 0.50 -14.30 -13.80
C SER A 174 -0.95 -14.76 -13.69
N ASP A 175 -1.42 -15.55 -14.66
CA ASP A 175 -2.79 -16.08 -14.69
C ASP A 175 -3.88 -14.99 -14.64
N SER A 176 -3.53 -13.74 -15.01
CA SER A 176 -4.50 -12.66 -15.21
C SER A 176 -5.05 -12.68 -16.64
N GLY A 177 -6.06 -11.85 -16.91
CA GLY A 177 -6.58 -11.65 -18.26
C GLY A 177 -5.68 -10.78 -19.17
N VAL A 178 -4.52 -10.31 -18.69
CA VAL A 178 -3.59 -9.48 -19.46
C VAL A 178 -2.77 -10.37 -20.39
N SER A 179 -3.24 -10.52 -21.63
CA SER A 179 -2.54 -11.32 -22.66
C SER A 179 -1.45 -10.54 -23.41
N ASP A 180 -1.65 -9.23 -23.58
CA ASP A 180 -0.72 -8.33 -24.25
C ASP A 180 -0.68 -7.01 -23.46
N PRO A 181 0.43 -6.70 -22.77
CA PRO A 181 0.54 -5.47 -22.01
C PRO A 181 0.79 -4.22 -22.88
N GLY A 182 1.00 -4.39 -24.19
CA GLY A 182 1.41 -3.35 -25.11
C GLY A 182 2.85 -2.87 -24.87
N GLU A 183 3.20 -1.72 -25.46
CA GLU A 183 4.48 -1.08 -25.23
C GLU A 183 4.54 -0.46 -23.81
N ILE A 184 5.53 -0.87 -23.02
CA ILE A 184 5.75 -0.34 -21.66
C ILE A 184 7.14 0.32 -21.55
N PRO A 185 7.40 1.43 -22.26
CA PRO A 185 8.73 2.02 -22.37
C PRO A 185 9.22 2.56 -21.02
N GLY A 186 10.47 2.26 -20.66
CA GLY A 186 11.11 2.80 -19.45
C GLY A 186 10.67 2.15 -18.14
N VAL A 187 9.90 1.06 -18.20
CA VAL A 187 9.45 0.32 -17.02
C VAL A 187 10.37 -0.87 -16.75
N ASP A 188 10.84 -1.00 -15.51
CA ASP A 188 11.52 -2.20 -15.02
C ASP A 188 10.49 -3.30 -14.78
N VAL A 189 10.34 -4.19 -15.75
CA VAL A 189 9.39 -5.29 -15.73
C VAL A 189 10.12 -6.59 -15.40
N ALA A 190 9.69 -7.27 -14.33
CA ALA A 190 10.21 -8.60 -14.00
C ALA A 190 10.03 -9.57 -15.18
N SER A 191 10.97 -10.50 -15.35
CA SER A 191 10.99 -11.43 -16.49
C SER A 191 9.77 -12.36 -16.56
N ASP A 192 9.15 -12.62 -15.40
CA ASP A 192 7.98 -13.49 -15.24
C ASP A 192 6.74 -12.69 -14.80
N ALA A 193 6.71 -11.37 -15.05
CA ALA A 193 5.59 -10.52 -14.67
C ALA A 193 4.24 -10.96 -15.28
N PHE A 194 4.25 -11.59 -16.45
CA PHE A 194 3.08 -12.05 -17.21
C PHE A 194 3.20 -13.56 -17.50
N ALA A 195 2.05 -14.21 -17.78
CA ALA A 195 1.97 -15.68 -17.93
C ALA A 195 2.72 -16.22 -19.16
N ASP A 196 2.70 -15.50 -20.28
CA ASP A 196 3.41 -15.85 -21.51
C ASP A 196 4.64 -14.94 -21.71
N ASP A 197 5.62 -15.43 -22.48
CA ASP A 197 6.82 -14.68 -22.85
C ASP A 197 6.45 -13.54 -23.82
N TRP A 198 5.86 -12.48 -23.28
CA TRP A 198 5.36 -11.30 -23.99
C TRP A 198 6.45 -10.52 -24.73
N ARG A 199 7.73 -10.84 -24.48
CA ARG A 199 8.91 -10.20 -25.10
C ARG A 199 9.33 -10.86 -26.41
N ARG A 200 8.59 -11.86 -26.91
CA ARG A 200 8.88 -12.51 -28.18
C ARG A 200 8.15 -11.82 -29.34
N ASP A 201 8.76 -10.77 -29.86
CA ASP A 201 8.63 -10.35 -31.26
C ASP A 201 10.02 -9.94 -31.80
#